data_AF-A0A8J6WJ51-F1
#
_entry.id   AF-A0A8J6WJ51-F1
#
_cell.length_a   1.000
_cell.length_b   1.000
_cell.length_c   1.000
_cell.angle_alpha   90.00
_cell.angle_beta   90.00
_cell.angle_gamma   90.00
#
_symmetry.space_group_name_H-M   'P 1'
#
loop_
_entity.id
_entity.type
_entity.pdbx_description
1 polymer ?
#
loop_
_entity_poly.entity_id
_entity_poly.type
_entity_poly.pdbx_seq_one_letter_code
_entity_poly.pdbx_strand_id
1 'polypeptide(L)'
;MEIDILILTVYFICMGYVVYKMALSIEEELEDQVVLVPDVVSLESSVRSQLVRQGFAETAATVLQPGEGALGKAVALSLVVPEPRSLASTEDQPDEPDEGQITVQVLPQGPHPLQPVKGLTVQVVNQSRAVQVTIDWDRSSISRMTNEIRRVIRHTPGMRLDLAAPQVASVVNPNQYLSTVVVSEDCFDRSPDNQVLQQAAPVVDIPKMVNLKEPLRNYSLDLVVQLTPFSGRGGRPIMLLLPFRFAIQPLPAKAAIPLVNWILKR
;
A
#
# COMPACT_ATOMS: atom_id res chain seq x y z
N MET A 1 56.68 29.56 -14.78
CA MET A 1 55.88 29.54 -16.02
C MET A 1 55.36 28.15 -16.36
N GLU A 2 56.18 27.10 -16.49
CA GLU A 2 55.68 25.72 -16.74
C GLU A 2 54.89 25.14 -15.55
N ILE A 3 55.35 25.39 -14.32
CA ILE A 3 54.68 24.94 -13.09
C ILE A 3 53.30 25.61 -12.93
N ASP A 4 53.18 26.87 -13.32
CA ASP A 4 51.92 27.64 -13.22
C ASP A 4 50.85 27.11 -14.19
N ILE A 5 51.26 26.72 -15.41
CA ILE A 5 50.38 26.10 -16.40
C ILE A 5 49.91 24.73 -15.92
N LEU A 6 50.79 23.95 -15.30
CA LEU A 6 50.45 22.63 -14.77
C LEU A 6 49.44 22.74 -13.61
N ILE A 7 49.64 23.67 -12.68
CA ILE A 7 48.70 23.95 -11.58
C ILE A 7 47.34 24.42 -12.13
N LEU A 8 47.34 25.32 -13.12
CA LEU A 8 46.12 25.80 -13.77
C LEU A 8 45.34 24.66 -14.45
N THR A 9 46.05 23.75 -15.12
CA THR A 9 45.45 22.61 -15.81
C THR A 9 44.83 21.63 -14.81
N VAL A 10 45.54 21.31 -13.72
CA VAL A 10 45.01 20.46 -12.64
C VAL A 10 43.79 21.12 -11.99
N TYR A 11 43.81 22.44 -11.80
CA TYR A 11 42.67 23.18 -11.24
C TYR A 11 41.43 23.06 -12.13
N PHE A 12 41.56 23.22 -13.46
CA PHE A 12 40.44 23.04 -14.39
C PHE A 12 39.92 21.61 -14.43
N ILE A 13 40.80 20.60 -14.37
CA ILE A 13 40.40 19.20 -14.31
C ILE A 13 39.63 18.90 -13.01
N CYS A 14 40.14 19.37 -11.87
CA CYS A 14 39.46 19.20 -10.58
C CYS A 14 38.12 19.93 -10.54
N MET A 15 38.05 21.17 -11.04
CA MET A 15 36.80 21.92 -11.11
C MET A 15 35.80 21.23 -12.05
N GLY A 16 36.23 20.78 -13.22
CA GLY A 16 35.40 20.04 -14.16
C GLY A 16 34.87 18.73 -13.57
N TYR A 17 35.71 18.00 -12.83
CA TYR A 17 35.30 16.78 -12.13
C TYR A 17 34.28 17.04 -11.02
N VAL A 18 34.46 18.11 -10.23
CA VAL A 18 33.50 18.50 -9.19
C VAL A 18 32.17 18.93 -9.80
N VAL A 19 32.19 19.73 -10.87
CA VAL A 19 30.97 20.13 -11.59
C VAL A 19 30.28 18.93 -12.22
N TYR A 20 31.04 18.00 -12.80
CA TYR A 20 30.50 16.74 -13.33
C TYR A 20 29.87 15.88 -12.23
N LYS A 21 30.52 15.75 -11.07
CA LYS A 21 29.96 15.03 -9.91
C LYS A 21 28.72 15.70 -9.35
N MET A 22 28.67 17.03 -9.35
CA MET A 22 27.50 17.80 -8.95
C MET A 22 26.35 17.62 -9.96
N ALA A 23 26.64 17.61 -11.26
CA ALA A 23 25.65 17.34 -12.30
C ALA A 23 25.06 15.93 -12.18
N LEU A 24 25.91 14.91 -11.97
CA LEU A 24 25.46 13.53 -11.74
C LEU A 24 24.58 13.41 -10.48
N SER A 25 24.97 14.08 -9.39
CA SER A 25 24.19 14.09 -8.15
C SER A 25 22.83 14.75 -8.31
N ILE A 26 22.72 15.79 -9.16
CA ILE A 26 21.45 16.44 -9.48
C ILE A 26 20.58 15.56 -10.37
N GLU A 27 21.18 14.85 -11.33
CA GLU A 27 20.49 13.88 -12.19
C GLU A 27 19.95 12.69 -11.39
N GLU A 28 20.70 12.20 -10.40
CA GLU A 28 20.22 11.18 -9.45
C GLU A 28 19.08 11.70 -8.53
N GLU A 29 19.07 12.97 -8.14
CA GLU A 29 17.94 13.56 -7.40
C GLU A 29 16.69 13.82 -8.28
N LEU A 30 16.88 13.87 -9.60
CA LEU A 30 15.84 14.09 -10.61
C LEU A 30 15.15 12.79 -11.07
N GLU A 31 15.30 11.68 -10.34
CA GLU A 31 14.62 10.42 -10.63
C GLU A 31 13.15 10.68 -10.98
N ASP A 32 12.74 10.25 -12.18
CA ASP A 32 11.34 10.31 -12.60
C ASP A 32 10.48 9.69 -11.50
N GLN A 33 9.55 10.47 -10.94
CA GLN A 33 8.66 10.02 -9.90
C GLN A 33 7.30 9.70 -10.50
N VAL A 34 6.62 8.73 -9.91
CA VAL A 34 5.20 8.48 -10.15
C VAL A 34 4.43 8.71 -8.86
N VAL A 35 3.16 9.08 -8.96
CA VAL A 35 2.24 8.98 -7.82
C VAL A 35 1.40 7.73 -7.98
N LEU A 36 1.34 6.95 -6.91
CA LEU A 36 0.39 5.86 -6.74
C LEU A 36 -0.86 6.42 -6.04
N VAL A 37 -1.90 6.67 -6.82
CA VAL A 37 -3.14 7.30 -6.35
C VAL A 37 -4.19 6.22 -6.07
N PRO A 38 -4.64 6.05 -4.80
CA PRO A 38 -5.74 5.14 -4.49
C PRO A 38 -7.09 5.69 -5.00
N ASP A 39 -7.94 4.81 -5.54
CA ASP A 39 -9.32 5.14 -5.89
C ASP A 39 -10.22 5.08 -4.64
N VAL A 40 -10.23 6.20 -3.92
CA VAL A 40 -10.96 6.37 -2.66
C VAL A 40 -12.47 6.21 -2.83
N VAL A 41 -13.01 6.73 -3.93
CA VAL A 41 -14.46 6.79 -4.17
C VAL A 41 -15.00 5.39 -4.43
N SER A 42 -14.33 4.60 -5.27
CA SER A 42 -14.73 3.21 -5.53
C SER A 42 -14.59 2.33 -4.29
N LEU A 43 -13.52 2.53 -3.50
CA LEU A 43 -13.29 1.77 -2.28
C LEU A 43 -14.43 2.02 -1.27
N GLU A 44 -14.68 3.28 -0.94
CA GLU A 44 -15.69 3.67 0.05
C GLU A 44 -17.10 3.23 -0.37
N SER A 45 -17.49 3.53 -1.62
CA SER A 45 -18.83 3.19 -2.13
C SER A 45 -19.08 1.68 -2.20
N SER A 46 -18.07 0.88 -2.57
CA SER A 46 -18.18 -0.58 -2.60
C SER A 46 -18.37 -1.16 -1.21
N VAL A 47 -17.57 -0.71 -0.23
CA VAL A 47 -17.64 -1.22 1.14
C VAL A 47 -18.95 -0.77 1.82
N ARG A 48 -19.35 0.50 1.67
CA ARG A 48 -20.65 0.99 2.15
C ARG A 48 -21.81 0.18 1.59
N SER A 49 -21.81 -0.06 0.28
CA SER A 49 -22.87 -0.84 -0.37
C SER A 49 -22.96 -2.26 0.19
N GLN A 50 -21.81 -2.89 0.53
CA GLN A 50 -21.77 -4.20 1.14
C GLN A 50 -22.30 -4.19 2.58
N LEU A 51 -21.94 -3.17 3.37
CA LEU A 51 -22.39 -2.99 4.75
C LEU A 51 -23.90 -2.73 4.85
N VAL A 52 -24.42 -1.84 4.02
CA VAL A 52 -25.87 -1.53 3.96
C VAL A 52 -26.69 -2.77 3.59
N ARG A 53 -26.23 -3.55 2.61
CA ARG A 53 -26.86 -4.84 2.25
C ARG A 53 -26.86 -5.86 3.38
N GLN A 54 -25.93 -5.73 4.32
CA GLN A 54 -25.82 -6.58 5.51
C GLN A 54 -26.51 -5.96 6.74
N GLY A 55 -27.18 -4.81 6.59
CA GLY A 55 -27.98 -4.17 7.64
C GLY A 55 -27.25 -3.15 8.52
N PHE A 56 -26.04 -2.72 8.14
CA PHE A 56 -25.27 -1.71 8.85
C PHE A 56 -25.61 -0.29 8.38
N ALA A 57 -25.29 0.70 9.21
CA ALA A 57 -25.43 2.11 8.87
C ALA A 57 -24.52 2.51 7.70
N GLU A 58 -24.93 3.49 6.90
CA GLU A 58 -24.12 4.03 5.80
C GLU A 58 -22.82 4.68 6.29
N THR A 59 -22.82 5.18 7.53
CA THR A 59 -21.66 5.80 8.20
C THR A 59 -20.64 4.78 8.71
N ALA A 60 -20.94 3.47 8.63
CA ALA A 60 -20.07 2.42 9.15
C ALA A 60 -18.75 2.24 8.39
N ALA A 61 -18.61 2.86 7.21
CA ALA A 61 -17.34 2.91 6.50
C ALA A 61 -17.04 4.35 6.05
N THR A 62 -15.81 4.77 6.32
CA THR A 62 -15.27 6.08 5.94
C THR A 62 -13.82 5.90 5.47
N VAL A 63 -13.41 6.67 4.48
CA VAL A 63 -12.00 6.70 4.07
C VAL A 63 -11.30 7.85 4.78
N LEU A 64 -10.21 7.52 5.46
CA LEU A 64 -9.33 8.43 6.16
C LEU A 64 -8.24 8.93 5.22
N GLN A 65 -7.99 10.23 5.24
CA GLN A 65 -6.92 10.85 4.47
C GLN A 65 -5.54 10.60 5.12
N PRO A 66 -4.43 10.79 4.39
CA PRO A 66 -3.10 10.71 5.00
C PRO A 66 -3.00 11.69 6.18
N GLY A 67 -2.47 11.23 7.31
CA GLY A 67 -2.42 11.97 8.57
C GLY A 67 -3.61 11.74 9.50
N GLU A 68 -4.68 11.10 9.04
CA GLU A 68 -5.86 10.79 9.86
C GLU A 68 -5.84 9.34 10.37
N GLY A 69 -6.28 9.15 11.61
CA GLY A 69 -6.40 7.83 12.26
C GLY A 69 -5.07 7.15 12.64
N ALA A 70 -5.16 5.88 13.03
CA ALA A 70 -4.03 5.14 13.60
C ALA A 70 -2.92 4.79 12.59
N LEU A 71 -3.25 4.73 11.29
CA LEU A 71 -2.33 4.32 10.22
C LEU A 71 -1.84 5.49 9.35
N GLY A 72 -1.80 6.72 9.88
CA GLY A 72 -1.69 8.01 9.18
C GLY A 72 -0.58 8.26 8.14
N LYS A 73 0.10 7.25 7.60
CA LYS A 73 1.05 7.34 6.49
C LYS A 73 0.39 7.56 5.13
N ALA A 74 -0.82 7.06 4.91
CA ALA A 74 -1.48 7.06 3.61
C ALA A 74 -3.01 6.93 3.76
N VAL A 75 -3.74 6.92 2.64
CA VAL A 75 -5.19 6.71 2.67
C VAL A 75 -5.51 5.34 3.27
N ALA A 76 -6.45 5.31 4.21
CA ALA A 76 -6.87 4.10 4.90
C ALA A 76 -8.40 4.01 4.94
N LEU A 77 -8.92 2.78 4.94
CA LEU A 77 -10.34 2.53 5.17
C LEU A 77 -10.58 2.36 6.68
N SER A 78 -11.47 3.16 7.24
CA SER A 78 -11.97 3.01 8.60
C SER A 78 -13.33 2.35 8.57
N LEU A 79 -13.48 1.29 9.36
CA LEU A 79 -14.73 0.60 9.61
C LEU A 79 -15.13 0.85 11.05
N VAL A 80 -16.34 1.36 11.24
CA VAL A 80 -16.96 1.56 12.53
C VAL A 80 -17.90 0.38 12.77
N VAL A 81 -17.63 -0.37 13.82
CA VAL A 81 -18.42 -1.56 14.17
C VAL A 81 -19.09 -1.32 15.53
N PRO A 82 -20.42 -1.50 15.64
CA PRO A 82 -21.12 -1.31 16.90
C PRO A 82 -20.61 -2.30 17.94
N GLU A 83 -20.19 -1.81 19.11
CA GLU A 83 -19.81 -2.69 20.21
C GLU A 83 -21.05 -3.21 20.96
N PRO A 84 -21.01 -4.44 21.48
CA PRO A 84 -22.11 -4.97 22.27
C PRO A 84 -22.24 -4.17 23.58
N ARG A 85 -23.48 -3.82 23.94
CA ARG A 85 -23.82 -3.05 25.15
C ARG A 85 -23.24 -3.61 26.46
N SER A 86 -22.90 -4.90 26.50
CA SER A 86 -22.25 -5.52 27.67
C SER A 86 -20.82 -5.02 27.93
N LEU A 87 -20.20 -4.37 26.95
CA LEU A 87 -18.87 -3.76 27.05
C LEU A 87 -18.93 -2.24 27.15
N ALA A 88 -20.14 -1.65 27.13
CA ALA A 88 -20.32 -0.22 27.30
C ALA A 88 -19.87 0.20 28.71
N SER A 89 -19.04 1.23 28.76
CA SER A 89 -18.54 1.85 29.99
C SER A 89 -19.73 2.27 30.87
N THR A 90 -19.73 1.88 32.16
CA THR A 90 -20.86 2.12 33.09
C THR A 90 -20.88 3.55 33.67
N GLU A 91 -20.02 4.45 33.17
CA GLU A 91 -19.83 5.80 33.72
C GLU A 91 -20.42 6.88 32.78
N ASP A 92 -21.55 7.46 33.21
CA ASP A 92 -22.05 8.82 32.93
C ASP A 92 -21.83 9.47 31.55
N GLN A 93 -22.21 8.79 30.45
CA GLN A 93 -22.41 9.47 29.17
C GLN A 93 -23.71 9.03 28.47
N PRO A 94 -24.54 9.96 27.96
CA PRO A 94 -25.84 9.64 27.40
C PRO A 94 -25.67 8.92 26.04
N ASP A 95 -26.24 7.71 25.95
CA ASP A 95 -26.79 7.05 24.76
C ASP A 95 -26.00 7.06 23.41
N GLU A 96 -24.68 7.25 23.40
CA GLU A 96 -23.87 6.94 22.22
C GLU A 96 -23.28 5.53 22.33
N PRO A 97 -23.53 4.63 21.35
CA PRO A 97 -22.93 3.31 21.35
C PRO A 97 -21.39 3.46 21.31
N ASP A 98 -20.69 2.81 22.24
CA ASP A 98 -19.22 2.68 22.16
C ASP A 98 -18.91 2.02 20.80
N GLU A 99 -18.18 2.74 19.94
CA GLU A 99 -17.95 2.36 18.55
C GLU A 99 -16.52 1.87 18.38
N GLY A 100 -16.36 0.61 18.00
CA GLY A 100 -15.07 -0.01 17.76
C GLY A 100 -14.55 0.34 16.37
N GLN A 101 -13.34 0.88 16.27
CA GLN A 101 -12.75 1.26 14.99
C GLN A 101 -11.78 0.20 14.46
N ILE A 102 -11.91 -0.15 13.19
CA ILE A 102 -10.99 -1.04 12.48
C ILE A 102 -10.44 -0.29 11.28
N THR A 103 -9.13 -0.07 11.25
CA THR A 103 -8.47 0.67 10.16
C THR A 103 -7.67 -0.29 9.29
N VAL A 104 -7.90 -0.26 7.97
CA VAL A 104 -7.21 -1.08 6.96
C VAL A 104 -6.50 -0.18 5.95
N GLN A 105 -5.23 -0.44 5.68
CA GLN A 105 -4.42 0.31 4.72
C GLN A 105 -3.60 -0.64 3.84
N VAL A 106 -3.34 -0.22 2.60
CA VAL A 106 -2.49 -0.94 1.65
C VAL A 106 -1.43 0.02 1.12
N LEU A 107 -0.15 -0.36 1.21
CA LEU A 107 1.00 0.42 0.76
C LEU A 107 1.72 -0.31 -0.40
N PRO A 108 2.49 0.38 -1.26
CA PRO A 108 2.82 1.81 -1.22
C PRO A 108 1.73 2.73 -1.81
N GLN A 109 1.72 3.99 -1.37
CA GLN A 109 0.85 5.06 -1.88
C GLN A 109 1.64 6.37 -1.96
N GLY A 110 1.19 7.31 -2.80
CA GLY A 110 1.82 8.63 -2.94
C GLY A 110 3.01 8.62 -3.89
N PRO A 111 3.91 9.63 -3.80
CA PRO A 111 5.12 9.71 -4.62
C PRO A 111 6.01 8.49 -4.42
N HIS A 112 6.42 7.88 -5.52
CA HIS A 112 7.25 6.69 -5.56
C HIS A 112 8.26 6.83 -6.70
N PRO A 113 9.53 6.41 -6.51
CA PRO A 113 10.51 6.43 -7.59
C PRO A 113 10.07 5.50 -8.73
N LEU A 114 10.62 5.67 -9.93
CA LEU A 114 10.39 4.78 -11.07
C LEU A 114 11.10 3.42 -10.88
N GLN A 115 10.80 2.72 -9.77
CA GLN A 115 11.35 1.42 -9.41
C GLN A 115 10.23 0.39 -9.26
N PRO A 116 10.46 -0.89 -9.60
CA PRO A 116 9.46 -1.94 -9.42
C PRO A 116 9.08 -2.14 -7.94
N VAL A 117 7.78 -2.32 -7.69
CA VAL A 117 7.26 -2.63 -6.35
C VAL A 117 7.35 -4.12 -6.12
N LYS A 118 8.20 -4.53 -5.17
CA LYS A 118 8.38 -5.95 -4.83
C LYS A 118 7.20 -6.52 -4.04
N GLY A 119 6.44 -5.72 -3.31
CA GLY A 119 5.33 -6.24 -2.52
C GLY A 119 4.38 -5.16 -2.08
N LEU A 120 3.12 -5.52 -1.86
CA LEU A 120 2.13 -4.63 -1.25
C LEU A 120 2.11 -4.90 0.26
N THR A 121 2.14 -3.87 1.09
CA THR A 121 2.03 -4.06 2.54
C THR A 121 0.59 -3.82 2.95
N VAL A 122 -0.07 -4.86 3.46
CA VAL A 122 -1.39 -4.76 4.08
C VAL A 122 -1.21 -4.50 5.58
N GLN A 123 -1.84 -3.45 6.06
CA GLN A 123 -1.83 -3.04 7.45
C GLN A 123 -3.25 -3.01 8.00
N VAL A 124 -3.46 -3.62 9.16
CA VAL A 124 -4.75 -3.65 9.84
C VAL A 124 -4.53 -3.33 11.31
N VAL A 125 -5.19 -2.28 11.80
CA VAL A 125 -5.29 -1.96 13.23
C VAL A 125 -6.72 -2.23 13.66
N ASN A 126 -6.90 -3.11 14.63
CA ASN A 126 -8.20 -3.38 15.23
C ASN A 126 -8.26 -2.70 16.61
N GLN A 127 -8.92 -1.56 16.70
CA GLN A 127 -9.12 -0.82 17.95
C GLN A 127 -10.47 -1.14 18.61
N SER A 128 -11.22 -2.09 18.05
CA SER A 128 -12.43 -2.60 18.71
C SER A 128 -12.08 -3.47 19.90
N ARG A 129 -13.03 -3.60 20.84
CA ARG A 129 -12.95 -4.51 22.00
C ARG A 129 -13.64 -5.84 21.75
N ALA A 130 -14.52 -5.89 20.76
CA ALA A 130 -15.50 -6.96 20.64
C ALA A 130 -15.51 -7.69 19.30
N VAL A 131 -14.65 -7.30 18.35
CA VAL A 131 -14.64 -7.85 16.99
C VAL A 131 -13.25 -8.37 16.67
N GLN A 132 -13.20 -9.56 16.10
CA GLN A 132 -12.00 -10.15 15.53
C GLN A 132 -12.05 -9.98 14.01
N VAL A 133 -10.92 -9.55 13.44
CA VAL A 133 -10.75 -9.41 11.99
C VAL A 133 -10.01 -10.62 11.48
N THR A 134 -10.57 -11.35 10.53
CA THR A 134 -9.90 -12.45 9.83
C THR A 134 -9.67 -12.04 8.38
N ILE A 135 -8.44 -12.15 7.91
CA ILE A 135 -8.05 -11.85 6.53
C ILE A 135 -7.84 -13.16 5.80
N ASP A 136 -8.66 -13.40 4.78
CA ASP A 136 -8.58 -14.58 3.94
C ASP A 136 -7.70 -14.29 2.72
N TRP A 137 -6.43 -14.66 2.83
CA TRP A 137 -5.44 -14.48 1.74
C TRP A 137 -5.76 -15.34 0.52
N ASP A 138 -6.41 -16.49 0.71
CA ASP A 138 -6.70 -17.45 -0.34
C ASP A 138 -7.80 -16.96 -1.28
N ARG A 139 -8.78 -16.25 -0.70
CA ARG A 139 -9.88 -15.60 -1.42
C ARG A 139 -9.57 -14.17 -1.86
N SER A 140 -8.41 -13.64 -1.44
CA SER A 140 -7.95 -12.32 -1.87
C SER A 140 -7.21 -12.42 -3.21
N SER A 141 -7.27 -11.36 -4.00
CA SER A 141 -6.66 -11.36 -5.33
C SER A 141 -5.95 -10.06 -5.69
N ILE A 142 -4.92 -10.17 -6.52
CA ILE A 142 -4.23 -9.04 -7.12
C ILE A 142 -4.52 -9.07 -8.62
N SER A 143 -4.89 -7.91 -9.17
CA SER A 143 -5.06 -7.72 -10.62
C SER A 143 -4.12 -6.65 -11.13
N ARG A 144 -3.66 -6.83 -12.37
CA ARG A 144 -2.75 -5.94 -13.09
C ARG A 144 -3.32 -5.62 -14.48
N MET A 145 -2.51 -4.92 -15.29
CA MET A 145 -2.73 -4.45 -16.67
C MET A 145 -3.66 -5.28 -17.60
N THR A 146 -3.76 -6.60 -17.44
CA THR A 146 -4.48 -7.52 -18.34
C THR A 146 -5.78 -8.10 -17.76
N ASN A 147 -6.29 -7.59 -16.62
CA ASN A 147 -7.37 -8.23 -15.85
C ASN A 147 -7.05 -9.69 -15.46
N GLU A 148 -5.77 -10.06 -15.49
CA GLU A 148 -5.33 -11.32 -14.93
C GLU A 148 -5.39 -11.24 -13.42
N ILE A 149 -6.40 -11.91 -12.88
CA ILE A 149 -6.61 -12.05 -11.45
C ILE A 149 -5.70 -13.17 -10.96
N ARG A 150 -4.79 -12.82 -10.06
CA ARG A 150 -3.85 -13.76 -9.44
C ARG A 150 -4.12 -13.85 -7.95
N ARG A 151 -3.92 -15.05 -7.41
CA ARG A 151 -4.05 -15.32 -5.99
C ARG A 151 -3.02 -14.51 -5.20
N VAL A 152 -3.44 -13.97 -4.06
CA VAL A 152 -2.55 -13.30 -3.10
C VAL A 152 -1.79 -14.34 -2.31
N ILE A 153 -0.48 -14.18 -2.19
CA ILE A 153 0.42 -15.01 -1.38
C ILE A 153 1.06 -14.17 -0.29
N ARG A 154 1.03 -14.67 0.94
CA ARG A 154 1.69 -14.05 2.09
C ARG A 154 3.20 -14.31 2.04
N HIS A 155 4.00 -13.25 1.87
CA HIS A 155 5.45 -13.41 1.87
C HIS A 155 5.98 -13.54 3.32
N THR A 156 6.46 -14.73 3.68
CA THR A 156 7.14 -15.00 4.95
C THR A 156 8.60 -15.37 4.65
N PRO A 157 9.59 -14.56 5.07
CA PRO A 157 11.00 -14.84 4.80
C PRO A 157 11.41 -16.23 5.29
N GLY A 158 12.17 -16.97 4.47
CA GLY A 158 12.68 -18.30 4.83
C GLY A 158 11.65 -19.45 4.75
N MET A 159 10.42 -19.18 4.34
CA MET A 159 9.40 -20.21 4.18
C MET A 159 9.62 -20.98 2.87
N ARG A 160 9.67 -22.32 2.95
CA ARG A 160 9.50 -23.18 1.78
C ARG A 160 8.01 -23.15 1.40
N LEU A 161 7.67 -22.24 0.48
CA LEU A 161 6.31 -22.07 -0.01
C LEU A 161 5.96 -23.19 -0.99
N ASP A 162 4.94 -23.97 -0.66
CA ASP A 162 4.18 -24.73 -1.63
C ASP A 162 2.97 -23.88 -2.06
N LEU A 163 2.99 -23.39 -3.30
CA LEU A 163 1.93 -22.55 -3.83
C LEU A 163 0.62 -23.33 -4.02
N ALA A 164 0.67 -24.66 -4.16
CA ALA A 164 -0.55 -25.46 -4.32
C ALA A 164 -1.34 -25.61 -3.02
N ALA A 165 -0.71 -25.40 -1.87
CA ALA A 165 -1.35 -25.55 -0.57
C ALA A 165 -2.28 -24.35 -0.26
N PRO A 166 -3.41 -24.57 0.44
CA PRO A 166 -4.24 -23.48 0.94
C PRO A 166 -3.49 -22.68 1.99
N GLN A 167 -3.69 -21.36 2.00
CA GLN A 167 -3.06 -20.48 2.96
C GLN A 167 -3.88 -20.36 4.25
N VAL A 168 -3.18 -20.24 5.37
CA VAL A 168 -3.81 -19.96 6.66
C VAL A 168 -4.21 -18.49 6.72
N ALA A 169 -5.47 -18.22 7.04
CA ALA A 169 -5.97 -16.86 7.24
C ALA A 169 -5.23 -16.17 8.40
N SER A 170 -5.00 -14.86 8.27
CA SER A 170 -4.44 -14.07 9.37
C SER A 170 -5.57 -13.55 10.25
N VAL A 171 -5.36 -13.57 11.57
CA VAL A 171 -6.35 -13.11 12.55
C VAL A 171 -5.80 -11.92 13.32
N VAL A 172 -6.58 -10.84 13.44
CA VAL A 172 -6.28 -9.63 14.20
C VAL A 172 -7.34 -9.49 15.28
N ASN A 173 -6.97 -9.82 16.51
CA ASN A 173 -7.87 -9.73 17.65
C ASN A 173 -8.12 -8.27 18.06
N PRO A 174 -9.12 -8.02 18.92
CA PRO A 174 -9.29 -6.75 19.60
C PRO A 174 -7.97 -6.14 20.10
N ASN A 175 -7.76 -4.86 19.85
CA ASN A 175 -6.57 -4.08 20.23
C ASN A 175 -5.23 -4.61 19.66
N GLN A 176 -5.27 -5.33 18.54
CA GLN A 176 -4.07 -5.84 17.86
C GLN A 176 -3.82 -5.16 16.51
N TYR A 177 -2.59 -5.32 16.04
CA TYR A 177 -2.09 -4.80 14.78
C TYR A 177 -1.46 -5.91 13.94
N LEU A 178 -1.67 -5.84 12.63
CA LEU A 178 -1.04 -6.70 11.65
C LEU A 178 -0.39 -5.84 10.56
N SER A 179 0.87 -6.14 10.24
CA SER A 179 1.56 -5.64 9.06
C SER A 179 2.11 -6.82 8.30
N THR A 180 1.75 -6.97 7.04
CA THR A 180 2.16 -8.12 6.25
C THR A 180 2.39 -7.73 4.81
N VAL A 181 3.52 -8.18 4.26
CA VAL A 181 3.83 -8.03 2.84
C VAL A 181 3.17 -9.17 2.08
N VAL A 182 2.39 -8.80 1.07
CA VAL A 182 1.73 -9.71 0.17
C VAL A 182 2.24 -9.51 -1.25
N VAL A 183 2.27 -10.61 -1.98
CA VAL A 183 2.67 -10.66 -3.38
C VAL A 183 1.67 -11.52 -4.14
N SER A 184 1.73 -11.56 -5.46
CA SER A 184 0.92 -12.50 -6.24
C SER A 184 1.68 -13.80 -6.50
N GLU A 185 0.95 -14.87 -6.78
CA GLU A 185 1.50 -16.20 -7.02
C GLU A 185 2.55 -16.25 -8.14
N ASP A 186 2.34 -15.49 -9.21
CA ASP A 186 3.22 -15.39 -10.37
C ASP A 186 4.52 -14.61 -10.10
N CYS A 187 4.67 -14.00 -8.91
CA CYS A 187 5.93 -13.37 -8.52
C CYS A 187 7.02 -14.37 -8.11
N PHE A 188 6.64 -15.63 -7.91
CA PHE A 188 7.55 -16.67 -7.44
C PHE A 188 8.04 -17.56 -8.57
N ASP A 189 9.33 -17.91 -8.51
CA ASP A 189 9.94 -18.90 -9.38
C ASP A 189 10.89 -19.79 -8.58
N ARG A 190 11.22 -20.96 -9.11
CA ARG A 190 12.20 -21.85 -8.48
C ARG A 190 13.60 -21.39 -8.85
N SER A 191 14.43 -21.13 -7.84
CA SER A 191 15.84 -20.82 -8.06
C SER A 191 16.51 -22.00 -8.78
N PRO A 192 17.30 -21.76 -9.84
CA PRO A 192 17.94 -22.81 -10.62
C PRO A 192 18.92 -23.65 -9.79
N ASP A 193 19.54 -23.05 -8.77
CA ASP A 193 20.63 -23.66 -8.01
C ASP A 193 20.16 -24.63 -6.92
N ASN A 194 19.06 -24.30 -6.23
CA ASN A 194 18.60 -25.05 -5.06
C ASN A 194 17.13 -25.52 -5.15
N GLN A 195 16.45 -25.24 -6.26
CA GLN A 195 15.04 -25.56 -6.49
C GLN A 195 14.08 -25.01 -5.41
N VAL A 196 14.54 -24.04 -4.62
CA VAL A 196 13.72 -23.36 -3.61
C VAL A 196 12.93 -22.26 -4.30
N LEU A 197 11.65 -22.17 -3.95
CA LEU A 197 10.79 -21.08 -4.42
C LEU A 197 11.28 -19.75 -3.85
N GLN A 198 11.56 -18.79 -4.72
CA GLN A 198 12.00 -17.45 -4.37
C GLN A 198 11.19 -16.42 -5.13
N GLN A 199 11.05 -15.23 -4.57
CA GLN A 199 10.43 -14.14 -5.29
C GLN A 199 11.39 -13.65 -6.39
N ALA A 200 11.03 -13.93 -7.65
CA ALA A 200 11.83 -13.58 -8.81
C ALA A 200 11.33 -12.30 -9.49
N ALA A 201 10.01 -12.05 -9.46
CA ALA A 201 9.38 -10.92 -10.14
C ALA A 201 8.75 -9.93 -9.15
N PRO A 202 8.69 -8.63 -9.51
CA PRO A 202 7.97 -7.62 -8.74
C PRO A 202 6.45 -7.85 -8.82
N VAL A 203 5.73 -7.36 -7.82
CA VAL A 203 4.25 -7.36 -7.82
C VAL A 203 3.69 -6.31 -8.76
N VAL A 204 4.37 -5.17 -8.89
CA VAL A 204 4.01 -4.12 -9.84
C VAL A 204 5.27 -3.62 -10.53
N ASP A 205 5.35 -3.76 -11.84
CA ASP A 205 6.44 -3.24 -12.66
C ASP A 205 6.12 -1.81 -13.11
N ILE A 206 6.36 -0.84 -12.22
CA ILE A 206 6.07 0.58 -12.46
C ILE A 206 6.72 1.09 -13.76
N PRO A 207 8.02 0.86 -14.04
CA PRO A 207 8.65 1.30 -15.28
C PRO A 207 7.93 0.82 -16.55
N LYS A 208 7.47 -0.44 -16.56
CA LYS A 208 6.68 -0.95 -17.69
C LYS A 208 5.30 -0.33 -17.77
N MET A 209 4.66 -0.08 -16.62
CA MET A 209 3.30 0.45 -16.57
C MET A 209 3.19 1.91 -16.97
N VAL A 210 4.18 2.75 -16.65
CA VAL A 210 4.18 4.18 -17.02
C VAL A 210 4.11 4.38 -18.54
N ASN A 211 4.76 3.50 -19.30
CA ASN A 211 4.80 3.55 -20.76
C ASN A 211 3.48 3.15 -21.44
N LEU A 212 2.50 2.65 -20.68
CA LEU A 212 1.20 2.26 -21.23
C LEU A 212 0.30 3.46 -21.46
N LYS A 213 -0.76 3.28 -22.24
CA LYS A 213 -1.84 4.24 -22.33
C LYS A 213 -2.82 4.03 -21.18
N GLU A 214 -3.40 5.13 -20.68
CA GLU A 214 -4.60 5.03 -19.86
C GLU A 214 -5.69 4.32 -20.69
N PRO A 215 -6.47 3.38 -20.11
CA PRO A 215 -6.68 3.10 -18.67
C PRO A 215 -5.80 2.00 -18.05
N LEU A 216 -4.81 1.45 -18.78
CA LEU A 216 -4.06 0.26 -18.37
C LEU A 216 -3.00 0.51 -17.28
N ARG A 217 -2.88 1.74 -16.80
CA ARG A 217 -1.94 2.16 -15.74
C ARG A 217 -2.50 1.95 -14.34
N ASN A 218 -3.14 0.80 -14.11
CA ASN A 218 -3.77 0.50 -12.84
C ASN A 218 -3.44 -0.91 -12.36
N TYR A 219 -3.50 -1.07 -11.05
CA TYR A 219 -3.45 -2.36 -10.39
C TYR A 219 -4.42 -2.35 -9.20
N SER A 220 -4.84 -3.53 -8.75
CA SER A 220 -5.73 -3.63 -7.61
C SER A 220 -5.38 -4.81 -6.70
N LEU A 221 -5.74 -4.65 -5.44
CA LEU A 221 -5.76 -5.68 -4.41
C LEU A 221 -7.20 -5.77 -3.87
N ASP A 222 -7.88 -6.85 -4.20
CA ASP A 222 -9.20 -7.17 -3.66
C ASP A 222 -9.00 -8.04 -2.42
N LEU A 223 -9.12 -7.43 -1.24
CA LEU A 223 -8.87 -8.07 0.04
C LEU A 223 -10.18 -8.61 0.65
N VAL A 224 -10.22 -9.90 0.98
CA VAL A 224 -11.37 -10.51 1.65
C VAL A 224 -11.15 -10.50 3.15
N VAL A 225 -12.04 -9.82 3.87
CA VAL A 225 -12.00 -9.65 5.31
C VAL A 225 -13.30 -10.13 5.93
N GLN A 226 -13.20 -10.91 7.00
CA GLN A 226 -14.32 -11.35 7.80
C GLN A 226 -14.25 -10.70 9.19
N LEU A 227 -15.33 -10.03 9.58
CA LEU A 227 -15.51 -9.47 10.91
C LEU A 227 -16.35 -10.44 11.73
N THR A 228 -15.79 -10.98 12.80
CA THR A 228 -16.47 -11.96 13.67
C THR A 228 -16.56 -11.40 15.08
N PRO A 229 -17.72 -11.40 15.75
CA PRO A 229 -17.81 -11.02 17.15
C PRO A 229 -16.92 -11.91 18.02
N PHE A 230 -16.05 -11.29 18.81
CA PHE A 230 -15.14 -11.95 19.74
C PHE A 230 -15.87 -12.47 20.99
N SER A 231 -16.97 -11.81 21.38
CA SER A 231 -17.85 -12.32 22.44
C SER A 231 -18.62 -13.52 21.89
N GLY A 232 -18.49 -14.70 22.52
CA GLY A 232 -19.00 -16.00 22.06
C GLY A 232 -20.53 -16.13 21.88
N ARG A 233 -21.28 -15.03 21.85
CA ARG A 233 -22.71 -15.00 21.52
C ARG A 233 -22.91 -14.90 20.01
N GLY A 234 -22.59 -15.97 19.28
CA GLY A 234 -23.21 -16.39 18.00
C GLY A 234 -23.55 -15.35 16.92
N GLY A 235 -22.95 -14.15 16.93
CA GLY A 235 -23.27 -13.12 15.97
C GLY A 235 -22.77 -13.54 14.60
N ARG A 236 -23.59 -13.28 13.57
CA ARG A 236 -23.27 -13.67 12.21
C ARG A 236 -21.99 -12.96 11.76
N PRO A 237 -20.96 -13.69 11.30
CA PRO A 237 -19.79 -13.05 10.75
C PRO A 237 -20.16 -12.27 9.49
N ILE A 238 -19.56 -11.09 9.35
CA ILE A 238 -19.73 -10.19 8.21
C ILE A 238 -18.56 -10.45 7.29
N MET A 239 -18.83 -10.70 6.01
CA MET A 239 -17.79 -10.84 5.00
C MET A 239 -17.79 -9.59 4.13
N LEU A 240 -16.60 -8.99 3.99
CA LEU A 240 -16.38 -7.76 3.24
C LEU A 240 -15.28 -8.00 2.21
N LEU A 241 -15.51 -7.53 0.99
CA LEU A 241 -14.51 -7.38 -0.05
C LEU A 241 -14.05 -5.93 -0.05
N LEU A 242 -12.76 -5.69 0.17
CA LEU A 242 -12.16 -4.36 0.20
C LEU A 242 -11.33 -4.15 -1.10
N PRO A 243 -11.89 -3.49 -2.12
CA PRO A 243 -11.23 -3.32 -3.41
C PRO A 243 -10.27 -2.12 -3.40
N PHE A 244 -9.00 -2.34 -3.05
CA PHE A 244 -7.97 -1.31 -3.14
C PHE A 244 -7.46 -1.20 -4.57
N ARG A 245 -7.85 -0.13 -5.28
CA ARG A 245 -7.40 0.14 -6.66
C ARG A 245 -6.45 1.31 -6.68
N PHE A 246 -5.41 1.23 -7.49
CA PHE A 246 -4.38 2.25 -7.59
C PHE A 246 -4.15 2.63 -9.05
N ALA A 247 -4.15 3.93 -9.33
CA ALA A 247 -3.73 4.49 -10.60
C ALA A 247 -2.28 4.98 -10.50
N ILE A 248 -1.49 4.70 -11.53
CA ILE A 248 -0.11 5.17 -11.65
C ILE A 248 -0.10 6.42 -12.53
N GLN A 249 0.17 7.57 -11.92
CA GLN A 249 0.27 8.85 -12.61
C GLN A 249 1.74 9.29 -12.68
N PRO A 250 2.30 9.57 -13.87
CA PRO A 250 3.64 10.14 -13.95
C PRO A 250 3.63 11.55 -13.34
N LEU A 251 4.58 11.84 -12.45
CA LEU A 251 4.83 13.22 -12.05
C LEU A 251 5.72 13.88 -13.10
N PRO A 252 5.40 15.09 -13.55
CA PRO A 252 6.36 15.85 -14.34
C PRO A 252 7.61 16.06 -13.46
N ALA A 253 8.78 15.64 -13.97
CA ALA A 253 10.05 15.84 -13.29
C ALA A 253 10.15 17.32 -12.87
N LYS A 254 10.27 17.57 -11.56
CA LYS A 254 10.58 18.91 -11.08
C LYS A 254 11.99 19.22 -11.55
N ALA A 255 12.13 19.98 -12.63
CA ALA A 255 13.41 20.52 -13.07
C ALA A 255 14.00 21.38 -11.95
N ALA A 256 14.79 20.76 -11.07
CA ALA A 256 15.57 21.44 -10.04
C ALA A 256 16.86 21.99 -10.67
N ILE A 257 16.74 22.83 -11.70
CA ILE A 257 17.88 23.62 -12.16
C ILE A 257 17.80 24.95 -11.38
N PRO A 258 18.62 25.17 -10.34
CA PRO A 258 18.61 26.41 -9.56
C PRO A 258 18.84 27.66 -10.43
N LEU A 259 19.56 27.50 -11.56
CA LEU A 259 19.83 28.57 -12.52
C LEU A 259 18.58 29.00 -13.32
N VAL A 260 17.67 28.07 -13.64
CA VAL A 260 16.48 28.35 -14.48
C VAL A 260 15.43 29.12 -13.68
N ASN A 261 15.26 28.80 -12.39
CA ASN A 261 14.36 29.55 -11.50
C ASN A 261 14.84 30.98 -11.20
N TRP A 262 16.14 31.28 -11.34
CA TRP A 262 16.66 32.65 -11.25
C TRP A 262 16.44 33.46 -12.54
N ILE A 263 16.52 32.80 -13.71
CA ILE A 263 16.26 33.43 -15.01
C ILE A 263 14.75 33.66 -15.25
N LEU A 264 13.89 32.74 -14.81
CA LEU A 264 12.42 32.84 -14.97
C LEU A 264 11.74 33.77 -13.94
N LYS A 265 12.43 34.20 -12.88
CA LYS A 265 11.91 35.16 -11.89
C LYS A 265 12.29 36.62 -12.21
N ARG A 266 12.68 36.91 -13.44
CA ARG A 266 12.99 38.26 -13.90
C ARG A 266 12.06 38.70 -15.03
#